data_AF-A0A8T5LSD9-F1
#
_entry.id   AF-A0A8T5LSD9-F1
#
_cell.length_a   1.000
_cell.length_b   1.000
_cell.length_c   1.000
_cell.angle_alpha   90.00
_cell.angle_beta   90.00
_cell.angle_gamma   90.00
#
_symmetry.space_group_name_H-M   'P 1'
#
loop_
_entity.id
_entity.type
_entity.pdbx_description
1 polymer ?
#
loop_
_entity_poly.entity_id
_entity_poly.type
_entity_poly.pdbx_seq_one_letter_code
_entity_poly.pdbx_strand_id
1 'polypeptide(L)' 'MGQKRTLFPLAVMEKVFKKIKNDIRVSETAKVELEKVINEYATRIGETSIKAAEHAGRKTVKAEDIELSVKNLTKSF' A
#
# COMPACT_ATOMS: atom_id res chain seq x y z
N MET A 1 -10.58 -16.31 18.10
CA MET A 1 -10.43 -14.93 17.56
C MET A 1 -10.15 -15.06 16.07
N GLY A 2 -11.12 -14.66 15.24
CA GLY A 2 -11.05 -14.85 13.79
C GLY A 2 -9.88 -14.09 13.19
N GLN A 3 -9.16 -14.75 12.29
CA GLN A 3 -8.00 -14.22 11.59
C GLN A 3 -8.35 -12.85 10.98
N LYS A 4 -7.72 -11.78 11.49
CA LYS A 4 -7.86 -10.43 10.94
C LYS A 4 -7.38 -10.51 9.49
N ARG A 5 -8.30 -10.35 8.53
CA ARG A 5 -7.96 -10.36 7.10
C ARG A 5 -7.10 -9.14 6.82
N THR A 6 -5.79 -9.32 6.84
CA THR A 6 -4.81 -8.33 6.43
C THR A 6 -4.73 -8.32 4.91
N LEU A 7 -4.69 -7.13 4.29
CA LEU A 7 -4.61 -7.02 2.82
C LEU A 7 -3.27 -7.59 2.32
N PHE A 8 -2.22 -7.46 3.13
CA PHE A 8 -0.89 -7.99 2.84
C PHE A 8 -0.42 -8.98 3.93
N PRO A 9 0.21 -10.11 3.55
CA PRO A 9 0.81 -11.04 4.51
C PRO A 9 2.06 -10.47 5.19
N LEU A 10 2.29 -10.82 6.47
CA LEU A 10 3.51 -10.41 7.21
C LEU A 10 4.81 -10.92 6.56
N ALA A 11 4.76 -12.06 5.85
CA ALA A 11 5.91 -12.57 5.10
C ALA A 11 6.34 -11.62 3.98
N VAL A 12 5.42 -10.83 3.39
CA VAL A 12 5.76 -9.81 2.39
C VAL A 12 6.51 -8.66 3.03
N MET A 13 6.12 -8.26 4.25
CA MET A 13 6.80 -7.21 5.02
C MET A 13 8.26 -7.57 5.27
N GLU A 14 8.53 -8.82 5.66
CA GLU A 14 9.90 -9.30 5.82
C GLU A 14 10.71 -9.27 4.52
N LYS A 15 10.08 -9.65 3.40
CA LYS A 15 10.71 -9.62 2.07
C LYS A 15 11.09 -8.21 1.63
N VAL A 16 10.33 -7.18 2.01
CA VAL A 16 10.68 -5.78 1.72
C VAL A 16 12.05 -5.44 2.32
N PHE A 17 12.26 -5.76 3.60
CA PHE A 17 13.54 -5.51 4.27
C PHE A 17 14.68 -6.36 3.70
N LYS A 18 14.44 -7.67 3.47
CA LYS A 18 15.47 -8.57 2.92
C LYS A 18 15.90 -8.22 1.49
N LYS A 19 15.00 -7.62 0.70
CA LYS A 19 15.33 -7.08 -0.62
C LYS A 19 16.33 -5.91 -0.54
N ILE A 20 16.31 -5.15 0.54
CA ILE A 20 17.25 -4.05 0.79
C ILE A 20 18.55 -4.60 1.37
N LYS A 21 18.46 -5.48 2.38
CA LYS A 21 19.61 -6.10 3.05
C LYS A 21 19.26 -7.53 3.51
N ASN A 22 19.89 -8.53 2.90
CA ASN A 22 19.50 -9.93 3.07
C ASN A 22 19.69 -10.49 4.50
N ASP A 23 20.71 -10.02 5.23
CA ASP A 23 21.09 -10.48 6.57
C ASP A 23 20.36 -9.74 7.71
N ILE A 24 19.49 -8.78 7.41
CA ILE A 24 18.76 -8.03 8.44
C ILE A 24 17.72 -8.92 9.14
N ARG A 25 17.71 -8.88 10.47
CA ARG A 25 16.65 -9.51 11.28
C ARG A 25 15.50 -8.53 11.45
N VAL A 26 14.27 -9.01 11.29
CA VAL A 26 13.05 -8.18 11.41
C VAL A 26 12.15 -8.81 12.46
N SER A 27 11.75 -8.02 13.47
CA SER A 27 10.84 -8.51 14.51
C SER A 27 9.41 -8.67 13.97
N GLU A 28 8.61 -9.51 14.63
CA GLU A 28 7.19 -9.68 14.29
C GLU A 28 6.42 -8.35 14.44
N THR A 29 6.72 -7.58 15.48
CA THR A 29 6.10 -6.27 15.74
C THR A 29 6.42 -5.25 14.64
N ALA A 30 7.64 -5.24 14.12
CA ALA A 30 8.02 -4.36 13.00
C ALA A 30 7.26 -4.73 11.71
N LYS A 31 7.09 -6.03 11.46
CA LYS A 31 6.29 -6.51 10.31
C LYS A 31 4.83 -6.09 10.44
N VAL A 32 4.25 -6.21 11.63
CA VAL A 32 2.87 -5.78 11.90
C VAL A 32 2.71 -4.27 11.73
N GLU A 33 3.66 -3.47 12.19
CA GLU A 33 3.57 -2.01 12.06
C GLU A 33 3.70 -1.56 10.59
N LEU A 34 4.65 -2.15 9.85
CA LEU A 34 4.79 -1.88 8.42
C LEU A 34 3.52 -2.28 7.64
N GLU A 35 2.89 -3.40 8.01
CA GLU A 35 1.65 -3.85 7.39
C GLU A 35 0.51 -2.83 7.54
N LYS A 36 0.34 -2.25 8.75
CA LYS A 36 -0.65 -1.20 8.98
C LYS A 36 -0.41 0.01 8.10
N VAL A 37 0.83 0.51 8.07
CA VAL A 37 1.19 1.70 7.29
C VAL A 37 0.97 1.44 5.81
N ILE A 38 1.46 0.31 5.27
CA ILE A 38 1.29 -0.02 3.85
C ILE A 38 -0.20 -0.14 3.49
N ASN A 39 -1.04 -0.72 4.34
CA ASN A 39 -2.48 -0.79 4.10
C ASN A 39 -3.12 0.59 4.01
N GLU A 40 -2.75 1.50 4.92
CA GLU A 40 -3.29 2.85 4.94
C GLU A 40 -2.92 3.60 3.65
N TYR A 41 -1.66 3.52 3.24
CA TYR A 41 -1.19 4.11 1.98
C TYR A 41 -1.87 3.49 0.77
N ALA A 42 -1.95 2.15 0.70
CA ALA A 42 -2.58 1.44 -0.41
C ALA A 42 -4.08 1.80 -0.53
N THR A 43 -4.78 1.90 0.59
CA THR A 43 -6.19 2.28 0.63
C THR A 43 -6.38 3.71 0.13
N ARG A 44 -5.57 4.66 0.61
CA ARG A 44 -5.64 6.06 0.19
C ARG A 44 -5.34 6.24 -1.30
N ILE A 45 -4.36 5.51 -1.83
CA ILE A 45 -4.07 5.49 -3.28
C ILE A 45 -5.26 4.91 -4.06
N GLY A 46 -5.86 3.82 -3.57
CA GLY A 46 -7.03 3.20 -4.20
C GLY A 46 -8.23 4.16 -4.26
N GLU A 47 -8.56 4.81 -3.15
CA GLU A 47 -9.66 5.78 -3.08
C GLU A 47 -9.47 6.95 -4.04
N THR A 48 -8.27 7.51 -4.08
CA THR A 48 -7.96 8.64 -4.97
C THR A 48 -7.95 8.22 -6.44
N SER A 49 -7.49 6.99 -6.74
CA SER A 49 -7.50 6.44 -8.10
C SER A 49 -8.92 6.16 -8.60
N ILE A 50 -9.80 5.67 -7.72
CA ILE A 50 -11.23 5.48 -8.04
C ILE A 50 -11.86 6.83 -8.35
N LYS A 51 -11.66 7.85 -7.49
CA LYS A 51 -12.20 9.20 -7.73
C LYS A 51 -11.72 9.80 -9.05
N ALA A 52 -10.46 9.58 -9.41
CA ALA A 52 -9.91 10.02 -10.69
C ALA A 52 -10.58 9.32 -11.88
N ALA A 53 -10.78 8.00 -11.81
CA ALA A 53 -11.49 7.25 -12.83
C ALA A 53 -12.96 7.69 -12.97
N GLU A 54 -13.65 7.90 -11.84
CA GLU A 54 -15.04 8.37 -11.78
C GLU A 54 -15.19 9.77 -12.40
N HIS A 55 -14.28 10.70 -12.08
CA HIS A 55 -14.26 12.04 -12.71
C HIS A 55 -14.06 11.98 -14.22
N ALA A 56 -13.31 10.99 -14.71
CA ALA A 56 -13.12 10.74 -16.13
C ALA A 56 -14.29 9.96 -16.77
N GLY A 57 -15.39 9.70 -16.03
CA GLY A 57 -16.56 8.95 -16.51
C GLY A 57 -16.30 7.45 -16.71
N ARG A 58 -15.21 6.90 -16.16
CA ARG A 58 -14.81 5.50 -16.31
C ARG A 58 -15.16 4.70 -15.06
N LYS A 59 -15.56 3.43 -15.24
CA LYS A 59 -15.71 2.45 -14.15
C LYS A 59 -14.48 1.56 -13.93
N THR A 60 -13.44 1.74 -14.77
CA THR A 60 -12.20 0.98 -14.71
C THR A 60 -11.06 1.92 -14.33
N VAL A 61 -10.39 1.60 -13.23
CA VAL A 61 -9.15 2.25 -12.80
C VAL A 61 -8.02 1.82 -13.73
N LYS A 62 -7.29 2.78 -14.29
CA LYS A 62 -6.13 2.59 -15.16
C LYS A 62 -4.84 2.92 -14.42
N ALA A 63 -3.71 2.52 -14.99
CA ALA A 63 -2.38 2.86 -14.47
C ALA A 63 -2.21 4.37 -14.25
N GLU A 64 -2.71 5.20 -15.18
CA GLU A 64 -2.66 6.66 -15.13
C GLU A 64 -3.36 7.24 -13.89
N ASP A 65 -4.44 6.61 -13.41
CA ASP A 65 -5.17 7.04 -12.21
C ASP A 65 -4.33 6.81 -10.94
N ILE A 66 -3.60 5.69 -10.92
CA ILE A 66 -2.68 5.34 -9.82
C ILE A 66 -1.49 6.29 -9.81
N GLU A 67 -0.89 6.55 -10.98
CA GLU A 67 0.24 7.48 -11.10
C GLU A 67 -0.14 8.89 -10.64
N LEU A 68 -1.31 9.38 -11.05
CA LEU A 68 -1.84 10.67 -10.62
C LEU A 68 -2.05 10.71 -9.09
N SER A 69 -2.62 9.63 -8.55
CA SER A 69 -2.88 9.50 -7.11
C SER A 69 -1.59 9.54 -6.29
N VAL A 70 -0.55 8.81 -6.71
CA VAL A 70 0.77 8.81 -6.06
C VAL A 70 1.44 10.17 -6.15
N LYS A 71 1.37 10.85 -7.31
CA LYS A 71 1.90 12.22 -7.48
C LYS A 71 1.21 13.21 -6.54
N ASN A 72 -0.08 13.09 -6.32
CA ASN A 72 -0.83 13.96 -5.42
C ASN A 72 -0.54 13.65 -3.94
N LEU A 73 -0.31 12.38 -3.61
CA LEU A 73 0.06 11.97 -2.26
C LEU A 73 1.44 12.50 -1.84
N THR A 74 2.41 12.42 -2.75
CA THR A 74 3.80 12.83 -2.50
C THR A 74 3.99 14.34 -2.39
N LYS A 75 3.14 15.14 -3.05
CA LYS A 75 3.13 16.61 -2.90
C LYS A 75 2.56 17.11 -1.56
N SER A 76 1.99 16.21 -0.76
CA SER A 76 1.39 16.54 0.54
C SER A 76 2.34 16.31 1.73
N PHE A 77 3.59 15.91 1.48
CA PHE A 77 4.69 15.88 2.44
C PHE A 77 5.58 17.11 2.25
#